data_AF-A0A966SV66-F1
#
_entry.id   AF-A0A966SV66-F1
#
_cell.length_a   1.000
_cell.length_b   1.000
_cell.length_c   1.000
_cell.angle_alpha   90.00
_cell.angle_beta   90.00
_cell.angle_gamma   90.00
#
_symmetry.space_group_name_H-M   'P 1'
#
loop_
_entity.id
_entity.type
_entity.pdbx_description
1 polymer ?
#
loop_
_entity_poly.entity_id
_entity_poly.type
_entity_poly.pdbx_seq_one_letter_code
_entity_poly.pdbx_strand_id
1 'polypeptide(L)' 'IGWGDRIGSLRPGHLADVAILAVEDREVVLTDSYGVSETVRRQIVARTTIVGGKVMARVS' A
#
# COMPACT_ATOMS: atom_id res chain seq x y z
N ILE A 1 4.08 16.31 -5.19
CA ILE A 1 5.40 16.66 -4.62
C ILE A 1 6.54 16.77 -5.65
N GLY A 2 6.29 16.74 -6.96
CA GLY A 2 7.33 17.04 -7.97
C GLY A 2 8.39 15.93 -8.21
N TRP A 3 8.24 14.75 -7.62
CA TRP A 3 9.21 13.65 -7.73
C TRP A 3 8.86 12.60 -8.81
N GLY A 4 8.09 13.00 -9.82
CA GLY A 4 7.63 12.08 -10.86
C GLY A 4 8.74 11.46 -11.70
N ASP A 5 9.96 12.01 -11.62
CA ASP A 5 11.18 11.53 -12.25
C ASP A 5 11.85 10.36 -11.51
N ARG A 6 11.48 10.12 -10.25
CA ARG A 6 12.21 9.18 -9.36
C ARG A 6 11.34 8.24 -8.54
N ILE A 7 10.09 8.62 -8.22
CA ILE A 7 9.13 7.80 -7.45
C ILE A 7 7.74 7.78 -8.09
N GLY A 8 6.89 6.86 -7.65
CA GLY A 8 5.49 6.78 -8.07
C GLY A 8 5.27 6.04 -9.40
N SER A 9 6.30 5.38 -9.95
CA SER A 9 6.16 4.48 -11.09
C SER A 9 7.14 3.30 -10.98
N LEU A 10 6.83 2.19 -11.66
CA LEU A 10 7.69 1.00 -11.74
C LEU A 10 8.57 0.99 -13.01
N ARG A 11 8.93 2.18 -13.52
CA ARG A 11 9.74 2.30 -14.74
C ARG A 11 11.21 2.00 -14.44
N PRO A 12 11.96 1.41 -15.40
CA PRO A 12 13.40 1.31 -15.31
C PRO A 12 14.06 2.67 -15.04
N GLY A 13 15.09 2.70 -14.21
CA GLY A 13 15.83 3.92 -13.84
C GLY A 13 15.23 4.72 -12.68
N HIS A 14 14.02 4.39 -12.22
CA HIS A 14 13.44 4.97 -11.00
C HIS A 14 13.96 4.27 -9.74
N LEU A 15 13.74 4.89 -8.57
CA LEU A 15 14.02 4.27 -7.28
C LEU A 15 13.24 2.96 -7.13
N ALA A 16 13.92 1.93 -6.60
CA ALA A 16 13.34 0.62 -6.33
C ALA A 16 12.50 0.64 -5.04
N ASP A 17 11.50 1.51 -5.03
CA ASP A 17 10.49 1.65 -3.98
C ASP A 17 9.20 0.94 -4.42
N VAL A 18 8.84 -0.15 -3.75
CA VAL A 18 7.73 -1.01 -4.14
C VAL A 18 6.90 -1.40 -2.92
N ALA A 19 5.58 -1.26 -3.03
CA ALA A 19 4.64 -1.84 -2.08
C ALA A 19 4.01 -3.10 -2.68
N ILE A 20 4.15 -4.23 -1.98
CA ILE A 20 3.48 -5.48 -2.34
C ILE A 20 2.21 -5.58 -1.50
N LEU A 21 1.07 -5.59 -2.17
CA LEU A 21 -0.25 -5.55 -1.56
C LEU A 21 -1.04 -6.83 -1.87
N ALA A 22 -1.96 -7.21 -1.00
CA ALA A 22 -2.96 -8.23 -1.25
C ALA A 22 -4.36 -7.66 -1.02
N VAL A 23 -5.35 -8.19 -1.73
CA VAL A 23 -6.77 -7.96 -1.44
C VAL A 23 -7.27 -9.19 -0.70
N GLU A 24 -7.77 -8.99 0.51
CA GLU A 24 -8.35 -10.04 1.35
C GLU A 24 -9.85 -9.88 1.45
N ASP A 25 -10.60 -10.99 1.40
CA ASP A 25 -12.02 -11.01 1.74
C ASP A 25 -12.19 -11.10 3.26
N ARG A 26 -12.44 -9.96 3.89
CA ARG A 26 -12.57 -9.81 5.34
C ARG A 26 -13.52 -8.66 5.65
N GLU A 27 -14.40 -8.86 6.64
CA GLU A 27 -15.24 -7.78 7.16
C GLU A 27 -14.44 -6.81 8.03
N VAL A 28 -14.49 -5.52 7.66
CA VAL A 28 -13.81 -4.42 8.35
C VAL A 28 -14.76 -3.24 8.46
N VAL A 29 -14.81 -2.61 9.63
CA VAL A 29 -15.56 -1.36 9.84
C VAL A 29 -14.66 -0.17 9.52
N LEU A 30 -15.10 0.68 8.61
CA LEU A 30 -14.46 1.96 8.28
C LEU A 30 -15.31 3.08 8.85
N THR A 31 -14.68 4.08 9.46
CA THR A 31 -15.35 5.27 9.98
C THR A 31 -14.74 6.50 9.32
N ASP A 32 -15.58 7.37 8.75
CA ASP A 32 -15.13 8.61 8.13
C ASP A 32 -14.91 9.74 9.15
N SER A 33 -14.46 10.90 8.67
CA SER A 33 -14.21 12.08 9.52
C SER A 33 -15.48 12.70 10.13
N TYR A 34 -16.68 12.32 9.67
CA TYR A 34 -17.96 12.76 10.21
C TYR A 34 -18.57 11.73 11.18
N GLY A 35 -17.88 10.61 11.43
CA GLY A 35 -18.32 9.56 12.33
C GLY A 35 -19.28 8.55 11.70
N VAL A 36 -19.51 8.61 10.39
CA VAL A 36 -20.33 7.62 9.68
C VAL A 36 -19.51 6.35 9.53
N SER A 37 -20.11 5.20 9.86
CA SER A 37 -19.44 3.90 9.79
C SER A 37 -20.08 2.98 8.77
N GLU A 38 -19.25 2.25 8.03
CA GLU A 38 -19.65 1.25 7.03
C GLU A 38 -18.87 -0.05 7.24
N THR A 39 -19.52 -1.20 7.02
CA THR A 39 -18.84 -2.50 6.97
C THR A 39 -18.51 -2.86 5.53
N VAL A 40 -17.23 -3.01 5.21
CA VAL A 40 -16.74 -3.46 3.90
C VAL A 40 -16.27 -4.91 3.97
N ARG A 41 -16.29 -5.62 2.83
CA ARG A 41 -15.90 -7.04 2.75
C ARG A 41 -14.53 -7.30 2.13
N ARG A 42 -13.86 -6.25 1.64
CA ARG A 42 -12.54 -6.36 1.02
C ARG A 42 -11.58 -5.35 1.62
N GLN A 43 -10.40 -5.82 2.00
CA GLN A 43 -9.34 -5.01 2.57
C GLN A 43 -8.07 -5.13 1.73
N ILE A 44 -7.42 -4.00 1.45
CA ILE A 44 -6.06 -3.98 0.91
C ILE A 44 -5.08 -4.05 2.08
N VAL A 45 -4.22 -5.07 2.10
CA VAL A 45 -3.21 -5.27 3.14
C VAL A 45 -1.81 -5.22 2.54
N ALA A 46 -0.88 -4.59 3.25
CA ALA A 46 0.53 -4.59 2.86
C ALA A 46 1.21 -5.88 3.30
N ARG A 47 1.79 -6.62 2.35
CA ARG A 47 2.55 -7.85 2.62
C ARG A 47 4.03 -7.57 2.81
N THR A 48 4.57 -6.61 2.06
CA THR A 48 5.99 -6.26 2.06
C THR A 48 6.18 -4.89 1.46
N THR A 49 7.18 -4.17 1.96
CA THR A 49 7.67 -2.93 1.37
C THR A 49 9.14 -3.09 1.02
N ILE A 50 9.50 -2.67 -0.18
CA ILE A 50 10.88 -2.54 -0.66
C ILE A 50 11.18 -1.04 -0.75
N VAL A 51 12.29 -0.60 -0.17
CA VAL A 51 12.74 0.79 -0.23
C VAL A 51 14.19 0.82 -0.70
N GLY A 52 14.46 1.50 -1.80
CA GLY A 52 15.78 1.53 -2.44
C GLY A 52 16.33 0.13 -2.75
N GLY A 53 15.46 -0.84 -3.06
CA GLY A 53 15.83 -2.24 -3.28
C GLY A 53 16.00 -3.09 -2.01
N LYS A 54 15.89 -2.50 -0.81
CA LYS A 54 15.97 -3.23 0.46
C LYS A 54 14.57 -3.63 0.95
N VAL A 55 14.38 -4.91 1.23
CA VAL A 55 13.15 -5.43 1.85
C VAL A 55 13.09 -4.95 3.31
N MET A 56 12.03 -4.25 3.68
CA MET A 56 11.92 -3.59 4.99
C MET A 56 11.31 -4.47 6.09
N ALA A 57 10.34 -5.32 5.74
CA ALA A 57 9.80 -6.40 6.58
C ALA A 57 8.76 -7.18 5.75
N ARG A 58 8.58 -8.47 6.06
CA ARG A 58 7.50 -9.29 5.51
C ARG A 58 6.43 -9.43 6.59
N VAL A 59 5.22 -8.97 6.32
CA VAL A 59 4.07 -9.18 7.20
C VAL A 59 3.49 -10.54 6.80
N SER A 60 3.63 -11.52 7.71
CA SER A 60 3.09 -12.87 7.59
C SER A 60 1.57 -12.86 7.60
#